data_AF-A0A948WFA9-F1
#
_entry.id   AF-A0A948WFA9-F1
#
_cell.length_a   1.000
_cell.length_b   1.000
_cell.length_c   1.000
_cell.angle_alpha   90.00
_cell.angle_beta   90.00
_cell.angle_gamma   90.00
#
_symmetry.space_group_name_H-M   'P 1'
#
loop_
_entity.id
_entity.type
_entity.pdbx_description
1 polymer ?
#
loop_
_entity_poly.entity_id
_entity_poly.type
_entity_poly.pdbx_seq_one_letter_code
_entity_poly.pdbx_strand_id
1 'polypeptide(L)'
;MATSGTADFNLDLNEIIEEAFDRAGLEVRTGYEWRTARRSLNLMLADWANRGFNMWTVEQGSIPLVQGQYQYDLPNDTVDLVEHVVRTNAGQQSNQTDLTITRISVSTYATIPNKLTQARPIQIYVDRQAPTPNVKLWPVPNQGTALDPYYTLVYWRLRRIDDAGTGINTADVPFR
;
A
#
# COMPACT_ATOMS: atom_id res chain seq x y z
N MET A 1 -6.13 -17.02 39.56
CA MET A 1 -6.68 -15.68 39.26
C MET A 1 -7.36 -15.79 37.90
N ALA A 2 -8.65 -15.45 37.80
CA ALA A 2 -9.37 -15.47 36.53
C ALA A 2 -9.05 -14.18 35.75
N THR A 3 -8.69 -14.30 34.48
CA THR A 3 -8.52 -13.19 33.53
C THR A 3 -9.67 -13.20 32.52
N SER A 4 -9.94 -12.06 31.87
CA SER A 4 -11.01 -11.96 30.86
C SER A 4 -10.74 -12.79 29.60
N GLY A 5 -9.47 -13.03 29.28
CA GLY A 5 -9.08 -13.79 28.08
C GLY A 5 -9.34 -13.08 26.75
N THR A 6 -9.81 -11.83 26.77
CA THR A 6 -10.14 -11.03 25.59
C THR A 6 -9.20 -9.83 25.47
N ALA A 7 -8.91 -9.45 24.22
CA ALA A 7 -8.06 -8.29 23.86
C ALA A 7 -8.68 -7.51 22.69
N ASP A 8 -10.02 -7.41 22.66
CA ASP A 8 -10.78 -6.89 21.52
C ASP A 8 -11.20 -5.42 21.67
N PHE A 9 -10.63 -4.69 22.63
CA PHE A 9 -10.98 -3.29 22.86
C PHE A 9 -10.58 -2.42 21.67
N ASN A 10 -11.56 -1.80 21.03
CA ASN A 10 -11.35 -0.88 19.92
C ASN A 10 -12.49 0.15 19.88
N LEU A 11 -12.15 1.44 19.77
CA LEU A 11 -13.12 2.54 19.77
C LEU A 11 -13.49 2.92 18.34
N ASP A 12 -14.75 3.28 18.12
CA ASP A 12 -15.16 3.92 16.87
C ASP A 12 -14.80 5.42 16.84
N LEU A 13 -14.87 6.06 15.67
CA LEU A 13 -14.53 7.48 15.54
C LEU A 13 -15.40 8.37 16.46
N ASN A 14 -16.65 7.99 16.71
CA ASN A 14 -17.53 8.75 17.59
C ASN A 14 -17.02 8.73 19.03
N GLU A 15 -16.79 7.55 19.56
CA GLU A 15 -16.26 7.33 20.90
C GLU A 15 -14.87 7.96 21.07
N ILE A 16 -14.00 7.89 20.05
CA ILE A 16 -12.68 8.54 20.07
C ILE A 16 -12.81 10.05 20.26
N ILE A 17 -13.75 10.68 19.55
CA ILE A 17 -13.92 12.14 19.61
C ILE A 17 -14.59 12.54 20.94
N GLU A 18 -15.62 11.82 21.39
CA GLU A 18 -16.27 12.08 22.69
C GLU A 18 -15.26 11.95 23.84
N GLU A 19 -14.52 10.85 23.90
CA GLU A 19 -13.47 10.62 24.91
C GLU A 19 -12.36 11.69 24.85
N ALA A 20 -11.97 12.14 23.65
CA ALA A 20 -10.97 13.20 23.51
C ALA A 20 -11.46 14.55 24.05
N PHE A 21 -12.74 14.86 23.88
CA PHE A 21 -13.36 16.06 24.43
C PHE A 21 -13.53 15.97 25.94
N ASP A 22 -13.97 14.82 26.45
CA ASP A 22 -14.11 14.57 27.90
C ASP A 22 -12.75 14.69 28.62
N ARG A 23 -11.67 14.18 28.00
CA ARG A 23 -10.30 14.38 28.51
C ARG A 23 -9.85 15.84 28.50
N ALA A 24 -10.37 16.65 27.56
CA ALA A 24 -10.14 18.08 27.52
C ALA A 24 -11.09 18.86 28.46
N GLY A 25 -12.01 18.18 29.15
CA GLY A 25 -13.00 18.79 30.05
C GLY A 25 -14.13 19.52 29.33
N LEU A 26 -14.37 19.20 28.06
CA LEU A 26 -15.42 19.78 27.23
C LEU A 26 -16.36 18.66 26.77
N GLU A 27 -17.63 18.98 26.56
CA GLU A 27 -18.58 18.02 25.97
C GLU A 27 -18.80 18.39 24.50
N VAL A 28 -18.83 17.41 23.61
CA VAL A 28 -19.19 17.63 22.21
C VAL A 28 -20.69 17.89 22.11
N ARG A 29 -21.10 19.03 21.55
CA ARG A 29 -22.52 19.42 21.47
C ARG A 29 -22.98 19.72 20.05
N THR A 30 -22.06 19.99 19.13
CA THR A 30 -22.39 20.47 17.79
C THR A 30 -21.71 19.67 16.68
N GLY A 31 -22.37 19.54 15.53
CA GLY A 31 -21.77 18.91 14.33
C GLY A 31 -20.53 19.63 13.78
N TYR A 32 -20.31 20.90 14.17
CA TYR A 32 -19.11 21.64 13.80
C TYR A 32 -17.87 21.16 14.57
N GLU A 33 -18.02 20.85 15.86
CA GLU A 33 -16.96 20.27 16.70
C GLU A 33 -16.54 18.90 16.16
N TRP A 34 -17.50 18.06 15.81
CA TRP A 34 -17.28 16.78 15.13
C TRP A 34 -16.44 16.91 13.85
N ARG A 35 -16.77 17.88 12.99
CA ARG A 35 -16.03 18.13 11.75
C ARG A 35 -14.61 18.62 12.02
N THR A 36 -14.44 19.46 13.03
CA THR A 36 -13.14 20.02 13.40
C THR A 36 -12.26 18.93 14.01
N ALA A 37 -12.79 18.11 14.91
CA ALA A 37 -12.10 16.97 15.51
C ALA A 37 -11.64 15.97 14.45
N ARG A 38 -12.52 15.60 13.51
CA ARG A 38 -12.16 14.73 12.38
C ARG A 38 -11.03 15.30 11.53
N ARG A 39 -11.03 16.61 11.27
CA ARG A 39 -9.94 17.26 10.53
C ARG A 39 -8.63 17.18 11.31
N SER A 40 -8.64 17.50 12.60
CA SER A 40 -7.46 17.41 13.46
C SER A 40 -6.91 15.98 13.52
N LEU A 41 -7.80 14.99 13.62
CA LEU A 41 -7.41 13.58 13.60
C LEU A 41 -6.74 13.20 12.27
N ASN A 42 -7.32 13.57 11.13
CA ASN A 42 -6.68 13.33 9.82
C ASN A 42 -5.31 14.00 9.69
N LEU A 43 -5.12 15.20 10.26
CA LEU A 43 -3.81 15.85 10.29
C LEU A 43 -2.81 15.07 11.15
N MET A 44 -3.23 14.52 12.29
CA MET A 44 -2.38 13.67 13.12
C MET A 44 -2.03 12.35 12.43
N LEU A 45 -2.99 11.69 11.79
CA LEU A 45 -2.74 10.46 11.01
C LEU A 45 -1.76 10.73 9.86
N ALA A 46 -1.88 11.88 9.20
CA ALA A 46 -0.93 12.31 8.17
C ALA A 46 0.48 12.57 8.73
N ASP A 47 0.59 13.18 9.91
CA ASP A 47 1.89 13.38 10.58
C ASP A 47 2.50 12.03 11.02
N TRP A 48 1.70 11.12 11.57
CA TRP A 48 2.15 9.77 11.92
C TRP A 48 2.61 8.95 10.71
N ALA A 49 1.96 9.12 9.56
CA ALA A 49 2.43 8.53 8.30
C ALA A 49 3.82 9.04 7.89
N ASN A 50 4.24 10.23 8.33
CA ASN A 50 5.53 10.83 7.98
C ASN A 50 6.63 10.59 9.04
N ARG A 51 6.28 10.20 10.26
CA ARG A 51 7.23 10.05 11.39
C ARG A 51 7.99 8.73 11.41
N GLY A 52 7.66 7.79 10.53
CA GLY A 52 8.36 6.51 10.48
C GLY A 52 7.77 5.53 9.49
N PHE A 53 8.36 4.33 9.45
CA PHE A 53 7.85 3.24 8.65
C PHE A 53 6.77 2.48 9.41
N ASN A 54 5.51 2.70 9.02
CA ASN A 54 4.36 2.04 9.64
C ASN A 54 4.22 0.62 9.09
N MET A 55 4.67 -0.37 9.85
CA MET A 55 4.69 -1.77 9.38
C MET A 55 3.30 -2.36 9.11
N TRP A 56 2.25 -1.86 9.78
CA TRP A 56 0.88 -2.37 9.59
C TRP A 56 0.23 -1.90 8.29
N THR A 57 0.78 -0.85 7.67
CA THR A 57 0.34 -0.38 6.35
C THR A 57 1.12 -1.06 5.23
N VAL A 58 1.87 -2.14 5.52
CA VAL A 58 2.51 -2.97 4.49
C VAL A 58 1.54 -4.06 4.06
N GLU A 59 1.19 -4.09 2.79
CA GLU A 59 0.32 -5.10 2.22
C GLU A 59 0.89 -5.71 0.94
N GLN A 60 0.51 -6.95 0.68
CA GLN A 60 0.91 -7.66 -0.52
C GLN A 60 -0.09 -7.40 -1.65
N GLY A 61 0.43 -7.01 -2.81
CA GLY A 61 -0.30 -6.95 -4.06
C GLY A 61 0.29 -7.90 -5.09
N SER A 62 -0.52 -8.25 -6.09
CA SER A 62 -0.05 -8.98 -7.28
C SER A 62 -0.63 -8.36 -8.55
N ILE A 63 0.17 -8.31 -9.60
CA ILE A 63 -0.24 -7.83 -10.92
C ILE A 63 0.21 -8.86 -11.97
N PRO A 64 -0.72 -9.35 -12.82
CA PRO A 64 -0.36 -10.21 -13.95
C PRO A 64 0.43 -9.40 -14.99
N LEU A 65 1.55 -9.94 -15.45
CA LEU A 65 2.38 -9.30 -16.46
C LEU A 65 1.99 -9.77 -17.85
N VAL A 66 1.79 -8.80 -18.74
CA VAL A 66 1.35 -9.01 -20.11
C VAL A 66 2.52 -8.81 -21.06
N GLN A 67 2.61 -9.66 -22.08
CA GLN A 67 3.63 -9.53 -23.11
C GLN A 67 3.60 -8.12 -23.75
N GLY A 68 4.76 -7.50 -23.90
CA GLY A 68 4.89 -6.19 -24.55
C GLY A 68 4.42 -5.00 -23.71
N GLN A 69 3.83 -5.23 -22.53
CA GLN A 69 3.42 -4.17 -21.61
C GLN A 69 4.53 -3.87 -20.60
N TYR A 70 5.08 -2.66 -20.66
CA TYR A 70 6.19 -2.22 -19.81
C TYR A 70 5.74 -1.48 -18.54
N GLN A 71 4.54 -0.90 -18.53
CA GLN A 71 4.01 -0.10 -17.41
C GLN A 71 2.79 -0.78 -16.79
N TYR A 72 2.74 -0.77 -15.46
CA TYR A 72 1.64 -1.27 -14.66
C TYR A 72 1.28 -0.26 -13.59
N ASP A 73 0.00 0.08 -13.48
CA ASP A 73 -0.48 1.02 -12.49
C ASP A 73 -0.64 0.31 -11.14
N LEU A 74 -0.24 0.99 -10.07
CA LEU A 74 -0.45 0.57 -8.70
C LEU A 74 -1.70 1.27 -8.16
N PRO A 75 -2.33 0.74 -7.11
CA PRO A 75 -3.48 1.42 -6.52
C PRO A 75 -3.08 2.80 -5.94
N ASN A 76 -3.99 3.77 -6.00
CA ASN A 76 -3.72 5.20 -5.75
C ASN A 76 -3.23 5.55 -4.33
N ASP A 77 -3.52 4.68 -3.36
CA ASP A 77 -3.08 4.76 -1.97
C ASP A 77 -1.64 4.24 -1.76
N THR A 78 -0.96 3.77 -2.80
CA THR A 78 0.44 3.32 -2.69
C THR A 78 1.39 4.52 -2.48
N VAL A 79 2.15 4.50 -1.39
CA VAL A 79 3.25 5.45 -1.14
C VAL A 79 4.54 4.98 -1.82
N ASP A 80 4.91 3.72 -1.58
CA ASP A 80 6.11 3.11 -2.16
C ASP A 80 6.03 1.58 -2.14
N LEU A 81 6.93 0.92 -2.87
CA LEU A 81 7.17 -0.51 -2.80
C LEU A 81 8.35 -0.78 -1.87
N VAL A 82 8.11 -1.66 -0.90
CA VAL A 82 9.09 -2.16 0.07
C VAL A 82 9.89 -3.28 -0.57
N GLU A 83 9.18 -4.30 -1.08
CA GLU A 83 9.77 -5.48 -1.70
C GLU A 83 9.01 -5.85 -2.96
N HIS A 84 9.68 -6.56 -3.87
CA HIS A 84 9.10 -6.94 -5.15
C HIS A 84 9.84 -8.12 -5.78
N VAL A 85 9.07 -9.04 -6.37
CA VAL A 85 9.58 -10.24 -7.04
C VAL A 85 8.73 -10.54 -8.27
N VAL A 86 9.34 -11.18 -9.27
CA VAL A 86 8.60 -11.75 -10.41
C VAL A 86 8.39 -13.23 -10.13
N ARG A 87 7.14 -13.62 -9.95
CA ARG A 87 6.71 -15.01 -9.79
C ARG A 87 6.42 -15.63 -11.15
N THR A 88 6.85 -16.87 -11.34
CA THR A 88 6.43 -17.74 -12.46
C THR A 88 5.58 -18.88 -11.95
N ASN A 89 4.68 -19.42 -12.79
CA ASN A 89 3.78 -20.52 -12.46
C ASN A 89 2.98 -20.28 -11.17
N ALA A 90 2.37 -19.10 -11.03
CA ALA A 90 1.60 -18.74 -9.85
C ALA A 90 0.47 -19.76 -9.59
N GLY A 91 0.34 -20.23 -8.35
CA GLY A 91 -0.69 -21.20 -7.96
C GLY A 91 -0.35 -22.67 -8.23
N GLN A 92 0.85 -22.98 -8.75
CA GLN A 92 1.32 -24.34 -8.97
C GLN A 92 2.35 -24.75 -7.90
N GLN A 93 1.93 -25.56 -6.91
CA GLN A 93 2.75 -25.90 -5.74
C GLN A 93 4.14 -26.47 -6.07
N SER A 94 4.26 -27.26 -7.14
CA SER A 94 5.51 -27.93 -7.50
C SER A 94 6.48 -27.09 -8.34
N ASN A 95 5.98 -26.09 -9.08
CA ASN A 95 6.76 -25.37 -10.10
C ASN A 95 6.76 -23.85 -9.92
N GLN A 96 6.12 -23.34 -8.87
CA GLN A 96 6.15 -21.92 -8.55
C GLN A 96 7.56 -21.51 -8.15
N THR A 97 8.09 -20.49 -8.83
CA THR A 97 9.39 -19.91 -8.48
C THR A 97 9.30 -18.39 -8.43
N ASP A 98 9.90 -17.82 -7.39
CA ASP A 98 10.01 -16.38 -7.20
C ASP A 98 11.41 -15.93 -7.61
N LEU A 99 11.45 -14.99 -8.56
CA LEU A 99 12.67 -14.42 -9.10
C LEU A 99 12.83 -13.01 -8.52
N THR A 100 13.95 -12.78 -7.83
CA THR A 100 14.31 -11.45 -7.36
C THR A 100 14.64 -10.56 -8.56
N ILE A 101 14.12 -9.34 -8.54
CA ILE A 101 14.44 -8.30 -9.52
C ILE A 101 15.04 -7.10 -8.78
N THR A 102 15.76 -6.26 -9.50
CA THR A 102 16.48 -5.14 -8.89
C THR A 102 15.74 -3.82 -9.11
N ARG A 103 15.55 -3.05 -8.03
CA ARG A 103 15.03 -1.68 -8.13
C ARG A 103 16.10 -0.78 -8.72
N ILE A 104 15.75 -0.05 -9.77
CA ILE A 104 16.61 0.93 -10.42
C ILE A 104 16.06 2.35 -10.23
N SER A 105 16.96 3.34 -10.25
CA SER A 105 16.60 4.75 -10.17
C SER A 105 16.06 5.28 -11.50
N VAL A 106 15.44 6.47 -11.44
CA VAL A 106 14.97 7.18 -12.65
C VAL A 106 16.11 7.46 -13.64
N SER A 107 17.32 7.74 -13.15
CA SER A 107 18.48 8.01 -14.00
C SER A 107 18.91 6.77 -14.76
N THR A 108 19.05 5.63 -14.07
CA THR A 108 19.38 4.35 -14.70
C THR A 108 18.32 3.97 -15.72
N TYR A 109 17.04 4.11 -15.36
CA TYR A 109 15.94 3.84 -16.29
C TYR A 109 15.98 4.75 -17.52
N ALA A 110 16.29 6.04 -17.36
CA ALA A 110 16.39 7.01 -18.46
C ALA A 110 17.52 6.69 -19.45
N THR A 111 18.62 6.11 -18.99
CA THR A 111 19.77 5.75 -19.84
C THR A 111 19.58 4.48 -20.67
N ILE A 112 18.52 3.70 -20.43
CA ILE A 112 18.22 2.49 -21.20
C ILE A 112 17.91 2.86 -22.67
N PRO A 113 18.71 2.41 -23.66
CA PRO A 113 18.54 2.81 -25.05
C PRO A 113 17.24 2.30 -25.69
N ASN A 114 16.89 1.04 -25.44
CA ASN A 114 15.65 0.44 -25.92
C ASN A 114 14.83 -0.10 -24.74
N LYS A 115 13.76 0.62 -24.42
CA LYS A 115 12.83 0.26 -23.34
C LYS A 115 11.81 -0.79 -23.75
N LEU A 116 11.68 -1.10 -25.03
CA LEU A 116 10.71 -2.04 -25.60
C LEU A 116 11.31 -3.44 -25.83
N THR A 117 12.59 -3.65 -25.54
CA THR A 117 13.23 -4.96 -25.64
C THR A 117 12.48 -5.95 -24.76
N GLN A 118 12.00 -7.03 -25.39
CA GLN A 118 11.24 -8.08 -24.71
C GLN A 118 12.18 -9.18 -24.22
N ALA A 119 12.13 -9.46 -22.92
CA ALA A 119 12.75 -10.62 -22.31
C ALA A 119 12.11 -10.85 -20.93
N ARG A 120 12.64 -11.80 -20.15
CA ARG A 120 12.24 -11.92 -18.75
C ARG A 120 12.61 -10.63 -17.99
N PRO A 121 11.67 -9.99 -17.28
CA PRO A 121 11.97 -8.79 -16.49
C PRO A 121 13.00 -9.07 -15.39
N ILE A 122 13.95 -8.16 -15.20
CA ILE A 122 15.01 -8.26 -14.18
C ILE A 122 15.19 -6.97 -13.37
N GLN A 123 14.60 -5.88 -13.84
CA GLN A 123 14.69 -4.56 -13.24
C GLN A 123 13.30 -3.95 -13.14
N ILE A 124 13.10 -3.16 -12.08
CA ILE A 124 11.89 -2.38 -11.85
C ILE A 124 12.25 -0.94 -11.52
N TYR A 125 11.59 -0.02 -12.20
CA TYR A 125 11.57 1.38 -11.83
C TYR A 125 10.20 1.69 -11.22
N VAL A 126 10.19 2.26 -10.02
CA VAL A 126 8.97 2.64 -9.31
C VAL A 126 8.79 4.15 -9.46
N ASP A 127 7.74 4.53 -10.18
CA ASP A 127 7.34 5.91 -10.39
C ASP A 127 6.26 6.27 -9.37
N ARG A 128 6.64 7.14 -8.42
CA ARG A 128 5.79 7.54 -7.29
C ARG A 128 5.01 8.83 -7.59
N GLN A 129 4.92 9.25 -8.85
CA GLN A 129 4.21 10.46 -9.23
C GLN A 129 2.70 10.32 -9.01
N ALA A 130 2.10 11.34 -8.39
CA ALA A 130 0.66 11.47 -8.25
C ALA A 130 -0.01 11.75 -9.61
N PRO A 131 -1.28 11.35 -9.84
CA PRO A 131 -2.22 10.75 -8.88
C PRO A 131 -2.20 9.21 -8.80
N THR A 132 -1.60 8.54 -9.78
CA THR A 132 -1.55 7.06 -9.82
C THR A 132 -0.09 6.61 -9.92
N PRO A 133 0.48 6.07 -8.83
CA PRO A 133 1.82 5.51 -8.85
C PRO A 133 1.86 4.32 -9.82
N ASN A 134 2.98 4.12 -10.51
CA ASN A 134 3.13 3.04 -11.48
C ASN A 134 4.52 2.41 -11.38
N VAL A 135 4.62 1.19 -11.89
CA VAL A 135 5.88 0.47 -12.04
C VAL A 135 6.19 0.25 -13.49
N LYS A 136 7.46 0.42 -13.84
CA LYS A 136 7.98 0.20 -15.18
C LYS A 136 9.00 -0.93 -15.12
N LEU A 137 8.71 -2.02 -15.83
CA LEU A 137 9.56 -3.20 -15.86
C LEU A 137 10.52 -3.13 -17.04
N TRP A 138 11.74 -3.62 -16.82
CA TRP A 138 12.70 -3.82 -17.90
C TRP A 138 13.53 -5.09 -17.67
N PRO A 139 13.82 -5.88 -18.71
CA PRO A 139 13.16 -5.91 -20.02
C PRO A 139 11.65 -6.09 -19.94
N VAL A 140 10.94 -5.78 -21.02
CA VAL A 140 9.48 -5.92 -21.09
C VAL A 140 9.14 -7.42 -21.13
N PRO A 141 8.10 -7.90 -20.41
CA PRO A 141 7.70 -9.30 -20.46
C PRO A 141 7.58 -9.80 -21.91
N ASN A 142 8.21 -10.93 -22.20
CA ASN A 142 8.21 -11.55 -23.53
C ASN A 142 7.07 -12.56 -23.73
N GLN A 143 6.36 -12.93 -22.67
CA GLN A 143 5.31 -13.95 -22.69
C GLN A 143 4.25 -13.67 -21.62
N GLY A 144 3.06 -14.23 -21.81
CA GLY A 144 1.93 -14.12 -20.89
C GLY A 144 0.85 -13.16 -21.38
N THR A 145 -0.39 -13.43 -20.98
CA THR A 145 -1.55 -12.57 -21.21
C THR A 145 -2.17 -12.18 -19.87
N ALA A 146 -3.15 -11.26 -19.88
CA ALA A 146 -3.86 -10.89 -18.66
C ALA A 146 -4.69 -12.05 -18.07
N LEU A 147 -5.16 -12.98 -18.92
CA LEU A 147 -5.96 -14.14 -18.50
C LEU A 147 -5.08 -15.33 -18.10
N ASP A 148 -3.99 -15.55 -18.85
CA ASP A 148 -3.00 -16.59 -18.59
C ASP A 148 -1.60 -15.97 -18.44
N PRO A 149 -1.29 -15.38 -17.28
CA PRO A 149 0.00 -14.72 -17.04
C PRO A 149 1.11 -15.75 -16.85
N TYR A 150 2.17 -15.64 -17.64
CA TYR A 150 3.38 -16.44 -17.43
C TYR A 150 4.23 -15.87 -16.28
N TYR A 151 4.25 -14.54 -16.17
CA TYR A 151 4.90 -13.80 -15.09
C TYR A 151 3.85 -13.04 -14.28
N THR A 152 4.00 -13.04 -12.95
CA THR A 152 3.19 -12.22 -12.03
C THR A 152 4.14 -11.38 -11.19
N LEU A 153 3.97 -10.06 -11.19
CA LEU A 153 4.69 -9.20 -10.26
C LEU A 153 4.00 -9.31 -8.91
N VAL A 154 4.72 -9.81 -7.91
CA VAL A 154 4.29 -9.81 -6.52
C VAL A 154 5.08 -8.74 -5.80
N TYR A 155 4.40 -7.87 -5.08
CA TYR A 155 5.04 -6.73 -4.41
C TYR A 155 4.43 -6.52 -3.03
N TRP A 156 5.24 -5.94 -2.16
CA TRP A 156 4.81 -5.44 -0.86
C TRP A 156 4.85 -3.93 -0.94
N ARG A 157 3.67 -3.32 -0.83
CA ARG A 157 3.53 -1.87 -0.89
C ARG A 157 3.28 -1.29 0.49
N LEU A 158 3.81 -0.10 0.71
CA LEU A 158 3.39 0.77 1.78
C LEU A 158 2.14 1.52 1.30
N ARG A 159 0.98 1.22 1.88
CA ARG A 159 -0.23 2.02 1.66
C ARG A 159 -0.28 3.22 2.61
N ARG A 160 -1.06 4.23 2.26
CA ARG A 160 -1.42 5.33 3.17
C ARG A 160 -2.30 4.80 4.30
N ILE A 161 -2.21 5.43 5.47
CA ILE A 161 -3.18 5.22 6.55
C ILE A 161 -4.55 5.71 6.07
N ASP A 162 -5.59 4.97 6.39
CA ASP A 162 -6.95 5.37 6.03
C ASP A 162 -7.37 6.65 6.77
N ASP A 163 -8.08 7.53 6.07
CA ASP A 163 -8.69 8.70 6.71
C ASP A 163 -9.73 8.24 7.74
N ALA A 164 -9.95 9.05 8.79
CA ALA A 164 -10.89 8.75 9.86
C ALA A 164 -12.32 8.43 9.41
N GLY A 165 -12.72 8.84 8.19
CA GLY A 165 -14.00 8.41 7.62
C GLY A 165 -15.23 8.88 8.42
N THR A 166 -16.28 8.07 8.48
CA THR A 166 -17.53 8.40 9.20
C THR A 166 -17.47 7.93 10.65
N GLY A 167 -18.42 8.36 11.48
CA GLY A 167 -18.43 8.11 12.93
C GLY A 167 -18.36 6.64 13.37
N ILE A 168 -18.73 5.71 12.50
CA ILE A 168 -18.75 4.26 12.78
C ILE A 168 -17.41 3.60 12.40
N ASN A 169 -16.55 4.30 11.67
CA ASN A 169 -15.28 3.75 11.23
C ASN A 169 -14.28 3.73 12.38
N THR A 170 -13.56 2.62 12.48
CA THR A 170 -12.42 2.47 13.37
C THR A 170 -11.18 3.14 12.76
N ALA A 171 -10.30 3.69 13.61
CA ALA A 171 -9.02 4.20 13.15
C ALA A 171 -8.11 3.07 12.66
N ASP A 172 -7.44 3.28 11.52
CA ASP A 172 -6.50 2.34 10.91
C ASP A 172 -5.12 2.38 11.60
N VAL A 173 -5.13 2.07 12.89
CA VAL A 173 -3.97 2.04 13.77
C VAL A 173 -4.06 0.79 14.64
N PRO A 174 -3.04 -0.10 14.63
CA PRO A 174 -3.08 -1.32 15.41
C PRO A 174 -2.91 -1.00 16.90
N PHE A 175 -3.61 -1.75 17.75
CA PHE A 175 -3.31 -1.79 19.17
C PHE A 175 -1.95 -2.47 19.37
N ARG A 176 -1.03 -1.83 20.09
CA ARG A 176 0.31 -2.35 20.40
C ARG A 176 0.61 -2.24 21.88
#